data_AF-A0A952UVA8-F1
#
_entry.id   AF-A0A952UVA8-F1
#
_cell.length_a   1.000
_cell.length_b   1.000
_cell.length_c   1.000
_cell.angle_alpha   90.00
_cell.angle_beta   90.00
_cell.angle_gamma   90.00
#
_symmetry.space_group_name_H-M   'P 1'
#
loop_
_entity.id
_entity.type
_entity.pdbx_description
1 polymer ?
#
loop_
_entity_poly.entity_id
_entity_poly.type
_entity_poly.pdbx_seq_one_letter_code
_entity_poly.pdbx_strand_id
1 'polypeptide(L)'
;MSARHPTTAHWMLPEEPRAALPGGARRTNLRLLAARPDRFEHHLVPLGRAGEAQLELATASEPLYFAHANISDEYALALPTGDPLLDAFPFRTFFSDTRSGEDVGRMNHSAGDLVLHPHGYLHWAGRLRPPFDPPVFPGERRTGVSLVYCAFHPHAVHPDRPLRLDRDDAGKRYGDSQVPLHLVSTLSGAPGVVARVAGTRLTLLDAPSHLSAPLGGYLVVIDSLPDEGHAPCDLVYLPPGGELELRGVRRALWFADERLPAEPPTPVWDAAPVAPFAPFEDAPAGSLPFPYGALTVTDAGRGLVSMRLGESAAEVPRYWLARFLFRLGLHDYRVGYLETYGGFFYDDRGGYRLGLRGGGELRLPLHELKPLVESLYRAVAPEGYVERLT
;
A
#
# COMPACT_ATOMS: atom_id res chain seq x y z
N MET A 1 -5.65 -17.91 -22.68
CA MET A 1 -5.87 -16.86 -21.66
C MET A 1 -4.63 -16.86 -20.77
N SER A 2 -3.94 -15.73 -20.64
CA SER A 2 -2.85 -15.58 -19.67
C SER A 2 -3.43 -15.84 -18.27
N ALA A 3 -2.81 -16.74 -17.50
CA ALA A 3 -3.21 -16.98 -16.13
C ALA A 3 -3.08 -15.66 -15.36
N ARG A 4 -4.19 -15.15 -14.83
CA ARG A 4 -4.24 -13.97 -13.95
C ARG A 4 -4.34 -14.44 -12.52
N HIS A 5 -3.91 -13.61 -11.58
CA HIS A 5 -4.17 -13.86 -10.16
C HIS A 5 -5.69 -13.97 -9.93
N PRO A 6 -6.19 -15.00 -9.22
CA PRO A 6 -7.63 -15.27 -9.10
C PRO A 6 -8.45 -14.07 -8.61
N THR A 7 -7.90 -13.28 -7.68
CA THR A 7 -8.57 -12.10 -7.12
C THR A 7 -8.69 -10.91 -8.07
N THR A 8 -8.19 -11.03 -9.30
CA THR A 8 -8.25 -10.00 -10.35
C THR A 8 -9.01 -10.45 -11.60
N ALA A 9 -9.67 -11.61 -11.53
CA ALA A 9 -10.37 -12.21 -12.67
C ALA A 9 -11.44 -11.29 -13.30
N HIS A 10 -12.05 -10.43 -12.49
CA HIS A 10 -13.09 -9.46 -12.88
C HIS A 10 -12.54 -8.10 -13.33
N TRP A 11 -11.23 -7.86 -13.24
CA TRP A 11 -10.66 -6.60 -13.67
C TRP A 11 -10.67 -6.46 -15.20
N MET A 12 -10.95 -5.25 -15.67
CA MET A 12 -10.72 -4.88 -17.06
C MET A 12 -9.24 -4.54 -17.21
N LEU A 13 -8.53 -5.26 -18.06
CA LEU A 13 -7.13 -4.99 -18.37
C LEU A 13 -7.04 -4.37 -19.77
N PRO A 14 -6.07 -3.46 -20.02
CA PRO A 14 -5.86 -2.98 -21.38
C PRO A 14 -5.44 -4.14 -22.30
N GLU A 15 -5.74 -3.99 -23.59
CA GLU A 15 -5.27 -4.94 -24.60
C GLU A 15 -3.75 -4.87 -24.73
N GLU A 16 -3.12 -6.02 -24.99
CA GLU A 16 -1.67 -6.16 -25.22
C GLU A 16 -1.43 -7.03 -26.47
N PRO A 17 -0.36 -6.80 -27.26
CA PRO A 17 0.71 -5.83 -27.01
C PRO A 17 0.32 -4.40 -27.41
N ARG A 18 0.84 -3.41 -26.68
CA ARG A 18 0.68 -1.98 -27.03
C ARG A 18 1.92 -1.39 -27.69
N ALA A 19 1.72 -0.37 -28.52
CA ALA A 19 2.82 0.30 -29.22
C ALA A 19 3.88 0.83 -28.25
N ALA A 20 5.16 0.74 -28.63
CA ALA A 20 6.25 1.32 -27.84
C ALA A 20 6.14 2.85 -27.83
N LEU A 21 6.51 3.46 -26.70
CA LEU A 21 6.60 4.92 -26.59
C LEU A 21 7.94 5.42 -27.15
N PRO A 22 8.00 6.64 -27.72
CA PRO A 22 9.22 7.21 -28.27
C PRO A 22 10.23 7.61 -27.17
N GLY A 23 11.45 7.97 -27.58
CA GLY A 23 12.39 8.70 -26.71
C GLY A 23 12.91 7.92 -25.49
N GLY A 24 12.84 6.59 -25.51
CA GLY A 24 13.26 5.75 -24.37
C GLY A 24 12.26 5.75 -23.21
N ALA A 25 11.07 6.34 -23.38
CA ALA A 25 9.99 6.21 -22.42
C ALA A 25 9.55 4.74 -22.30
N ARG A 26 9.25 4.32 -21.07
CA ARG A 26 8.75 2.97 -20.77
C ARG A 26 7.34 3.06 -20.26
N ARG A 27 6.50 2.08 -20.62
CA ARG A 27 5.11 2.00 -20.19
C ARG A 27 4.79 0.63 -19.61
N THR A 28 3.99 0.64 -18.57
CA THR A 28 3.26 -0.52 -18.06
C THR A 28 1.84 -0.11 -17.68
N ASN A 29 1.02 -1.06 -17.22
CA ASN A 29 -0.26 -0.76 -16.59
C ASN A 29 -0.28 -1.34 -15.18
N LEU A 30 -0.68 -0.51 -14.21
CA LEU A 30 -0.72 -0.90 -12.80
C LEU A 30 -1.64 -2.10 -12.57
N ARG A 31 -2.76 -2.21 -13.30
CA ARG A 31 -3.63 -3.38 -13.21
C ARG A 31 -3.00 -4.63 -13.80
N LEU A 32 -2.22 -4.52 -14.88
CA LEU A 32 -1.48 -5.66 -15.44
C LEU A 32 -0.42 -6.15 -14.46
N LEU A 33 0.36 -5.25 -13.85
CA LEU A 33 1.34 -5.60 -12.82
C LEU A 33 0.68 -6.32 -11.64
N ALA A 34 -0.42 -5.76 -11.15
CA ALA A 34 -1.21 -6.32 -10.06
C ALA A 34 -2.11 -7.49 -10.45
N ALA A 35 -2.16 -7.93 -11.72
CA ALA A 35 -2.92 -9.11 -12.15
C ALA A 35 -2.03 -10.32 -12.43
N ARG A 36 -0.71 -10.19 -12.30
CA ARG A 36 0.24 -11.28 -12.55
C ARG A 36 -0.03 -12.49 -11.63
N PRO A 37 0.04 -13.73 -12.15
CA PRO A 37 -0.34 -14.93 -11.42
C PRO A 37 0.61 -15.25 -10.25
N ASP A 38 1.87 -14.83 -10.34
CA ASP A 38 2.95 -15.05 -9.39
C ASP A 38 3.05 -13.95 -8.32
N ARG A 39 2.15 -12.97 -8.32
CA ARG A 39 2.13 -11.94 -7.27
C ARG A 39 1.63 -12.50 -5.94
N PHE A 40 2.06 -11.87 -4.85
CA PHE A 40 1.44 -12.07 -3.54
C PHE A 40 0.17 -11.22 -3.39
N GLU A 41 -0.77 -11.69 -2.58
CA GLU A 41 -2.10 -11.06 -2.42
C GLU A 41 -2.03 -9.66 -1.77
N HIS A 42 -1.15 -9.49 -0.78
CA HIS A 42 -0.92 -8.22 -0.06
C HIS A 42 0.46 -7.66 -0.32
N HIS A 43 0.69 -7.36 -1.58
CA HIS A 43 1.97 -6.87 -2.04
C HIS A 43 1.96 -5.35 -2.14
N LEU A 44 2.94 -4.71 -1.50
CA LEU A 44 3.25 -3.29 -1.68
C LEU A 44 4.62 -3.19 -2.36
N VAL A 45 4.65 -2.66 -3.59
CA VAL A 45 5.88 -2.64 -4.42
C VAL A 45 6.31 -1.25 -4.79
N PRO A 46 7.59 -0.88 -4.59
CA PRO A 46 8.16 0.29 -5.22
C PRO A 46 8.12 0.15 -6.74
N LEU A 47 7.41 1.06 -7.41
CA LEU A 47 7.27 1.14 -8.85
C LEU A 47 8.32 2.06 -9.49
N GLY A 48 8.73 3.10 -8.77
CA GLY A 48 9.58 4.15 -9.30
C GLY A 48 9.93 5.20 -8.26
N ARG A 49 11.01 5.94 -8.51
CA ARG A 49 11.58 6.91 -7.56
C ARG A 49 11.96 8.22 -8.24
N ALA A 50 11.78 9.31 -7.51
CA ALA A 50 12.33 10.61 -7.85
C ALA A 50 12.79 11.27 -6.55
N GLY A 51 14.06 11.66 -6.48
CA GLY A 51 14.65 12.16 -5.23
C GLY A 51 14.48 11.19 -4.06
N GLU A 52 13.88 11.66 -2.97
CA GLU A 52 13.66 10.88 -1.73
C GLU A 52 12.24 10.30 -1.62
N ALA A 53 11.42 10.45 -2.67
CA ALA A 53 10.08 9.92 -2.72
C ALA A 53 9.93 8.79 -3.74
N GLN A 54 8.88 7.99 -3.56
CA GLN A 54 8.59 6.85 -4.40
C GLN A 54 7.09 6.69 -4.65
N LEU A 55 6.78 6.01 -5.75
CA LEU A 55 5.46 5.46 -6.01
C LEU A 55 5.46 3.98 -5.64
N GLU A 56 4.42 3.53 -4.96
CA GLU A 56 4.22 2.12 -4.64
C GLU A 56 2.85 1.64 -5.11
N LEU A 57 2.78 0.39 -5.57
CA LEU A 57 1.52 -0.27 -5.87
C LEU A 57 1.13 -1.17 -4.70
N ALA A 58 -0.06 -0.99 -4.17
CA ALA A 58 -0.65 -1.87 -3.17
C ALA A 58 -1.84 -2.62 -3.76
N THR A 59 -1.88 -3.93 -3.58
CA THR A 59 -3.13 -4.70 -3.75
C THR A 59 -3.65 -5.13 -2.39
N ALA A 60 -4.95 -5.00 -2.19
CA ALA A 60 -5.59 -5.49 -0.98
C ALA A 60 -6.88 -6.21 -1.39
N SER A 61 -6.94 -7.52 -1.15
CA SER A 61 -8.14 -8.34 -1.40
C SER A 61 -9.22 -8.10 -0.35
N GLU A 62 -8.84 -7.52 0.78
CA GLU A 62 -9.66 -7.35 1.97
C GLU A 62 -9.23 -6.06 2.68
N PRO A 63 -10.08 -5.44 3.52
CA PRO A 63 -9.68 -4.27 4.31
C PRO A 63 -8.41 -4.61 5.10
N LEU A 64 -7.41 -3.73 5.05
CA LEU A 64 -6.12 -3.98 5.66
C LEU A 64 -6.28 -3.98 7.19
N TYR A 65 -6.01 -5.12 7.84
CA TYR A 65 -6.06 -5.25 9.31
C TYR A 65 -4.81 -4.69 10.01
N PHE A 66 -4.03 -3.87 9.31
CA PHE A 66 -2.81 -3.26 9.82
C PHE A 66 -2.97 -1.75 9.87
N ALA A 67 -2.62 -1.16 11.01
CA ALA A 67 -2.31 0.25 11.08
C ALA A 67 -0.87 0.49 10.66
N HIS A 68 -0.61 1.60 9.97
CA HIS A 68 0.76 2.08 9.82
C HIS A 68 0.91 3.47 10.43
N ALA A 69 2.06 3.75 11.05
CA ALA A 69 2.51 5.11 11.30
C ALA A 69 3.67 5.42 10.36
N ASN A 70 3.38 6.27 9.38
CA ASN A 70 4.27 6.52 8.26
C ASN A 70 5.49 7.33 8.66
N ILE A 71 6.59 7.07 7.98
CA ILE A 71 7.87 7.78 8.14
C ILE A 71 7.85 9.18 7.48
N SER A 72 6.77 9.52 6.79
CA SER A 72 6.48 10.81 6.14
C SER A 72 4.96 10.98 6.01
N ASP A 73 4.50 12.07 5.38
CA ASP A 73 3.14 12.07 4.82
C ASP A 73 3.10 11.07 3.66
N GLU A 74 1.98 10.36 3.56
CA GLU A 74 1.73 9.41 2.48
C GLU A 74 0.40 9.75 1.83
N TYR A 75 0.32 9.65 0.52
CA TYR A 75 -0.90 9.88 -0.23
C TYR A 75 -1.29 8.59 -0.95
N ALA A 76 -2.48 8.08 -0.65
CA ALA A 76 -3.00 6.85 -1.24
C ALA A 76 -4.14 7.17 -2.20
N LEU A 77 -4.09 6.61 -3.40
CA LEU A 77 -5.13 6.70 -4.42
C LEU A 77 -5.70 5.32 -4.66
N ALA A 78 -6.98 5.11 -4.34
CA ALA A 78 -7.70 3.94 -4.83
C ALA A 78 -7.87 4.07 -6.36
N LEU A 79 -7.33 3.13 -7.12
CA LEU A 79 -7.37 3.16 -8.58
C LEU A 79 -8.61 2.42 -9.11
N PRO A 80 -9.19 2.86 -10.23
CA PRO A 80 -10.24 2.10 -10.89
C PRO A 80 -9.69 0.78 -11.42
N THR A 81 -10.40 -0.30 -11.13
CA THR A 81 -10.11 -1.66 -11.60
C THR A 81 -10.80 -1.97 -12.92
N GLY A 82 -11.88 -1.24 -13.24
CA GLY A 82 -12.82 -1.53 -14.32
C GLY A 82 -13.90 -2.52 -13.91
N ASP A 83 -13.88 -3.03 -12.67
CA ASP A 83 -15.00 -3.76 -12.09
C ASP A 83 -15.98 -2.78 -11.42
N PRO A 84 -17.21 -2.64 -11.94
CA PRO A 84 -18.19 -1.69 -11.39
C PRO A 84 -18.50 -1.92 -9.91
N LEU A 85 -18.41 -3.14 -9.41
CA LEU A 85 -18.70 -3.43 -8.00
C LEU A 85 -17.60 -2.92 -7.07
N LEU A 86 -16.34 -3.13 -7.44
CA LEU A 86 -15.19 -2.63 -6.69
C LEU A 86 -15.04 -1.11 -6.82
N ASP A 87 -15.24 -0.58 -8.02
CA ASP A 87 -15.04 0.85 -8.30
C ASP A 87 -16.14 1.70 -7.64
N ALA A 88 -17.32 1.13 -7.40
CA ALA A 88 -18.40 1.75 -6.62
C ALA A 88 -18.29 1.53 -5.10
N PHE A 89 -17.32 0.73 -4.63
CA PHE A 89 -17.20 0.41 -3.22
C PHE A 89 -16.80 1.65 -2.40
N PRO A 90 -17.52 1.97 -1.30
CA PRO A 90 -17.15 3.07 -0.43
C PRO A 90 -15.99 2.66 0.50
N PHE A 91 -14.83 3.25 0.28
CA PHE A 91 -13.68 3.07 1.16
C PHE A 91 -13.74 4.02 2.35
N ARG A 92 -13.07 3.62 3.43
CA ARG A 92 -12.91 4.45 4.62
C ARG A 92 -11.56 4.24 5.26
N THR A 93 -10.85 5.32 5.54
CA THR A 93 -9.60 5.31 6.31
C THR A 93 -9.86 5.95 7.68
N PHE A 94 -9.45 5.31 8.77
CA PHE A 94 -9.48 5.89 10.11
C PHE A 94 -8.09 6.38 10.50
N PHE A 95 -8.03 7.45 11.28
CA PHE A 95 -6.80 7.94 11.88
C PHE A 95 -6.90 7.78 13.39
N SER A 96 -5.87 7.19 13.99
CA SER A 96 -5.74 7.06 15.43
C SER A 96 -4.50 7.80 15.93
N ASP A 97 -4.59 8.34 17.14
CA ASP A 97 -3.42 8.91 17.82
C ASP A 97 -2.42 7.80 18.13
N THR A 98 -1.14 8.05 17.85
CA THR A 98 -0.08 7.05 18.02
C THR A 98 0.19 6.73 19.49
N ARG A 99 -0.13 7.63 20.42
CA ARG A 99 0.14 7.46 21.87
C ARG A 99 -1.04 6.80 22.57
N SER A 100 -2.25 7.32 22.40
CA SER A 100 -3.44 6.77 23.05
C SER A 100 -4.05 5.57 22.30
N GLY A 101 -3.86 5.49 20.98
CA GLY A 101 -4.53 4.51 20.12
C GLY A 101 -6.00 4.85 19.84
N GLU A 102 -6.52 5.95 20.36
CA GLU A 102 -7.90 6.37 20.11
C GLU A 102 -8.06 6.90 18.69
N ASP A 103 -9.21 6.62 18.06
CA ASP A 103 -9.53 7.26 16.79
C ASP A 103 -9.69 8.77 16.99
N VAL A 104 -9.05 9.54 16.12
CA VAL A 104 -9.08 11.01 16.12
C VAL A 104 -9.67 11.59 14.84
N GLY A 105 -9.95 10.75 13.84
CA GLY A 105 -10.67 11.15 12.63
C GLY A 105 -10.85 10.02 11.63
N ARG A 106 -11.48 10.36 10.49
CA ARG A 106 -11.67 9.45 9.36
C ARG A 106 -11.81 10.20 8.03
N MET A 107 -11.60 9.46 6.94
CA MET A 107 -11.90 9.83 5.56
C MET A 107 -12.77 8.77 4.91
N ASN A 108 -13.87 9.17 4.27
CA ASN A 108 -14.59 8.35 3.30
C ASN A 108 -14.08 8.69 1.90
N HIS A 109 -13.84 7.69 1.08
CA HIS A 109 -13.31 7.87 -0.28
C HIS A 109 -13.77 6.76 -1.22
N SER A 110 -13.52 6.93 -2.51
CA SER A 110 -13.91 6.02 -3.58
C SER A 110 -12.74 5.80 -4.53
N ALA A 111 -12.87 4.86 -5.47
CA ALA A 111 -11.94 4.78 -6.58
C ALA A 111 -11.84 6.14 -7.30
N GLY A 112 -10.62 6.60 -7.56
CA GLY A 112 -10.32 7.92 -8.11
C GLY A 112 -10.05 9.02 -7.08
N ASP A 113 -10.18 8.76 -5.78
CA ASP A 113 -9.85 9.74 -4.74
C ASP A 113 -8.44 9.53 -4.17
N LEU A 114 -7.64 10.60 -4.17
CA LEU A 114 -6.35 10.68 -3.49
C LEU A 114 -6.58 11.15 -2.06
N VAL A 115 -6.17 10.38 -1.06
CA VAL A 115 -6.31 10.69 0.37
C VAL A 115 -4.97 10.80 1.07
N LEU A 116 -4.86 11.72 2.02
CA LEU A 116 -3.68 11.85 2.90
C LEU A 116 -3.76 10.86 4.07
N HIS A 117 -2.68 10.12 4.26
CA HIS A 117 -2.32 9.39 5.47
C HIS A 117 -1.24 10.19 6.21
N PRO A 118 -1.62 10.99 7.22
CA PRO A 118 -0.73 12.02 7.73
C PRO A 118 0.35 11.48 8.66
N HIS A 119 1.54 12.05 8.55
CA HIS A 119 2.65 11.79 9.45
C HIS A 119 2.26 12.02 10.91
N GLY A 120 2.70 11.13 11.80
CA GLY A 120 2.44 11.20 13.25
C GLY A 120 1.14 10.51 13.71
N TYR A 121 0.33 10.00 12.78
CA TYR A 121 -0.90 9.26 13.07
C TYR A 121 -0.80 7.80 12.61
N LEU A 122 -1.56 6.92 13.27
CA LEU A 122 -1.84 5.58 12.75
C LEU A 122 -2.98 5.69 11.75
N HIS A 123 -2.82 5.14 10.56
CA HIS A 123 -3.92 5.06 9.59
C HIS A 123 -4.37 3.61 9.41
N TRP A 124 -5.69 3.41 9.35
CA TRP A 124 -6.33 2.11 9.16
C TRP A 124 -7.17 2.14 7.89
N ALA A 125 -6.64 1.58 6.80
CA ALA A 125 -7.30 1.57 5.50
C ALA A 125 -8.35 0.44 5.43
N GLY A 126 -9.63 0.83 5.35
CA GLY A 126 -10.77 -0.08 5.40
C GLY A 126 -11.04 -0.51 6.85
N ARG A 127 -12.26 -0.30 7.33
CA ARG A 127 -12.67 -0.87 8.62
C ARG A 127 -13.81 -1.85 8.43
N LEU A 128 -13.47 -3.13 8.46
CA LEU A 128 -14.25 -4.10 9.19
C LEU A 128 -13.57 -4.21 10.57
N ARG A 129 -14.21 -3.75 11.65
CA ARG A 129 -13.65 -3.93 12.99
C ARG A 129 -13.97 -5.36 13.45
N PRO A 130 -13.01 -6.08 14.06
CA PRO A 130 -13.27 -7.32 14.77
C PRO A 130 -14.51 -7.28 15.67
N PRO A 131 -15.16 -8.44 15.88
CA PRO A 131 -14.74 -9.78 15.47
C PRO A 131 -15.37 -10.17 14.14
N PHE A 132 -14.67 -9.97 13.03
CA PHE A 132 -14.99 -10.68 11.80
C PHE A 132 -13.80 -11.61 11.55
N ASP A 133 -14.08 -12.91 11.57
CA ASP A 133 -13.27 -13.85 10.82
C ASP A 133 -13.18 -13.30 9.38
N PRO A 134 -12.02 -13.35 8.70
CA PRO A 134 -12.00 -13.12 7.27
C PRO A 134 -13.10 -14.02 6.68
N PRO A 135 -14.01 -13.50 5.84
CA PRO A 135 -15.07 -14.33 5.30
C PRO A 135 -14.46 -15.60 4.73
N VAL A 136 -14.96 -16.78 5.12
CA VAL A 136 -14.74 -17.95 4.29
C VAL A 136 -15.48 -17.61 3.00
N PHE A 137 -14.77 -17.40 1.90
CA PHE A 137 -15.37 -16.98 0.63
C PHE A 137 -15.68 -18.20 -0.25
N PRO A 138 -16.89 -18.81 -0.18
CA PRO A 138 -17.41 -19.53 -1.31
C PRO A 138 -17.87 -18.49 -2.35
N GLY A 139 -16.99 -18.17 -3.30
CA GLY A 139 -17.21 -17.14 -4.32
C GLY A 139 -15.91 -16.44 -4.73
N GLU A 140 -15.86 -15.92 -5.95
CA GLU A 140 -14.69 -15.24 -6.53
C GLU A 140 -14.25 -14.05 -5.66
N ARG A 141 -13.14 -14.21 -4.92
CA ARG A 141 -12.51 -13.12 -4.16
C ARG A 141 -12.23 -11.93 -5.08
N ARG A 142 -12.45 -10.71 -4.57
CA ARG A 142 -12.22 -9.47 -5.31
C ARG A 142 -11.23 -8.57 -4.60
N THR A 143 -10.35 -7.92 -5.34
CA THR A 143 -9.31 -7.06 -4.77
C THR A 143 -9.32 -5.68 -5.39
N GLY A 144 -9.14 -4.65 -4.56
CA GLY A 144 -8.84 -3.31 -5.05
C GLY A 144 -7.34 -3.16 -5.36
N VAL A 145 -7.01 -2.08 -6.06
CA VAL A 145 -5.63 -1.66 -6.32
C VAL A 145 -5.47 -0.20 -5.91
N SER A 146 -4.35 0.12 -5.26
CA SER A 146 -4.04 1.47 -4.82
C SER A 146 -2.65 1.87 -5.24
N LEU A 147 -2.49 3.12 -5.64
CA LEU A 147 -1.20 3.76 -5.81
C LEU A 147 -0.88 4.57 -4.56
N VAL A 148 0.31 4.41 -4.02
CA VAL A 148 0.80 5.12 -2.83
C VAL A 148 1.96 6.01 -3.23
N TYR A 149 1.99 7.22 -2.70
CA TYR A 149 3.04 8.20 -2.88
C TYR A 149 3.57 8.63 -1.51
N CYS A 150 4.82 8.29 -1.21
CA CYS A 150 5.44 8.46 0.10
C CYS A 150 6.96 8.66 -0.01
N ALA A 151 7.61 9.00 1.10
CA ALA A 151 9.07 8.98 1.19
C ALA A 151 9.56 7.55 1.48
N PHE A 152 10.71 7.17 0.93
CA PHE A 152 11.36 5.90 1.26
C PHE A 152 12.38 5.99 2.40
N HIS A 153 12.57 7.20 2.93
CA HIS A 153 13.33 7.50 4.15
C HIS A 153 12.53 8.43 5.08
N PRO A 154 12.80 8.43 6.39
CA PRO A 154 12.14 9.35 7.31
C PRO A 154 12.27 10.80 6.87
N HIS A 155 11.13 11.47 6.74
CA HIS A 155 11.07 12.85 6.28
C HIS A 155 10.01 13.63 7.06
N ALA A 156 10.34 14.87 7.42
CA ALA A 156 9.38 15.75 8.05
C ALA A 156 8.22 16.08 7.09
N VAL A 157 7.09 16.48 7.67
CA VAL A 157 5.95 17.04 6.93
C VAL A 157 6.41 18.16 6.01
N HIS A 158 6.00 18.14 4.74
CA HIS A 158 6.32 19.22 3.81
C HIS A 158 5.58 20.50 4.20
N PRO A 159 6.26 21.66 4.32
CA PRO A 159 5.64 22.91 4.77
C PRO A 159 4.51 23.37 3.84
N ASP A 160 4.72 23.26 2.52
CA ASP A 160 3.73 23.65 1.50
C ASP A 160 2.80 22.51 1.07
N ARG A 161 2.60 21.48 1.90
CA ARG A 161 1.68 20.40 1.54
C ARG A 161 0.27 20.96 1.31
N PRO A 162 -0.40 20.61 0.21
CA PRO A 162 -1.79 21.04 0.01
C PRO A 162 -2.70 20.32 1.00
N LEU A 163 -3.62 21.06 1.62
CA LEU A 163 -4.70 20.51 2.44
C LEU A 163 -6.03 21.07 1.94
N ARG A 164 -6.84 20.21 1.33
CA ARG A 164 -8.19 20.54 0.87
C ARG A 164 -9.08 19.31 0.85
N LEU A 165 -10.38 19.53 0.90
CA LEU A 165 -11.40 18.50 0.74
C LEU A 165 -12.23 18.89 -0.49
N ASP A 166 -12.13 18.11 -1.57
CA ASP A 166 -12.99 18.32 -2.73
C ASP A 166 -14.47 17.96 -2.44
N ARG A 167 -14.73 17.27 -1.33
CA ARG A 167 -16.05 16.96 -0.78
C ARG A 167 -16.06 17.17 0.73
N ASP A 168 -16.91 18.08 1.22
CA ASP A 168 -16.94 18.49 2.63
C ASP A 168 -17.31 17.35 3.59
N ASP A 169 -18.16 16.41 3.14
CA ASP A 169 -18.64 15.28 3.94
C ASP A 169 -17.68 14.07 3.97
N ALA A 170 -16.61 14.12 3.17
CA ALA A 170 -15.63 13.05 3.10
C ALA A 170 -14.82 12.93 4.40
N GLY A 171 -14.55 14.03 5.08
CA GLY A 171 -13.69 14.08 6.26
C GLY A 171 -14.45 14.30 7.56
N LYS A 172 -14.07 13.60 8.62
CA LYS A 172 -14.57 13.89 9.98
C LYS A 172 -13.45 13.80 11.00
N ARG A 173 -13.30 14.86 11.81
CA ARG A 173 -12.46 14.87 13.02
C ARG A 173 -13.30 14.45 14.23
N TYR A 174 -12.69 13.79 15.20
CA TYR A 174 -13.33 13.40 16.46
C TYR A 174 -12.79 14.25 17.61
N GLY A 175 -13.69 14.71 18.49
CA GLY A 175 -13.34 15.65 19.56
C GLY A 175 -12.64 16.90 19.01
N ASP A 176 -11.63 17.36 19.74
CA ASP A 176 -10.82 18.55 19.41
C ASP A 176 -9.59 18.25 18.55
N SER A 177 -9.52 17.04 17.99
CA SER A 177 -8.40 16.60 17.14
C SER A 177 -8.10 17.59 16.03
N GLN A 178 -6.81 17.82 15.79
CA GLN A 178 -6.30 18.63 14.68
C GLN A 178 -5.72 17.79 13.55
N VAL A 179 -6.12 16.51 13.44
CA VAL A 179 -5.64 15.63 12.36
C VAL A 179 -5.88 16.30 10.99
N PRO A 180 -4.84 16.43 10.14
CA PRO A 180 -5.02 17.03 8.83
C PRO A 180 -5.83 16.08 7.94
N LEU A 181 -6.84 16.63 7.28
CA LEU A 181 -7.71 15.88 6.37
C LEU A 181 -7.49 16.45 4.97
N HIS A 182 -7.27 15.56 4.01
CA HIS A 182 -7.09 15.92 2.61
C HIS A 182 -7.68 14.82 1.73
N LEU A 183 -8.51 15.24 0.77
CA LEU A 183 -9.06 14.40 -0.29
C LEU A 183 -9.17 15.21 -1.57
N VAL A 184 -8.60 14.68 -2.64
CA VAL A 184 -8.72 15.23 -4.00
C VAL A 184 -9.32 14.18 -4.91
N SER A 185 -10.38 14.54 -5.63
CA SER A 185 -10.90 13.68 -6.69
C SER A 185 -10.01 13.83 -7.92
N THR A 186 -9.32 12.77 -8.32
CA THR A 186 -8.46 12.80 -9.50
C THR A 186 -9.26 12.89 -10.81
N LEU A 187 -10.55 12.54 -10.78
CA LEU A 187 -11.44 12.59 -11.94
C LEU A 187 -12.08 13.96 -12.15
N SER A 188 -12.50 14.65 -11.08
CA SER A 188 -13.27 15.91 -11.17
C SER A 188 -12.63 17.09 -10.44
N GLY A 189 -11.62 16.86 -9.61
CA GLY A 189 -10.97 17.91 -8.81
C GLY A 189 -10.20 18.91 -9.66
N ALA A 190 -9.86 20.06 -9.07
CA ALA A 190 -9.10 21.08 -9.78
C ALA A 190 -7.65 20.62 -10.07
N PRO A 191 -7.10 20.84 -11.29
CA PRO A 191 -5.72 20.51 -11.62
C PRO A 191 -4.73 21.34 -10.79
N GLY A 192 -3.48 20.89 -10.75
CA GLY A 192 -2.39 21.51 -9.99
C GLY A 192 -1.72 20.54 -9.02
N VAL A 193 -0.90 21.05 -8.11
CA VAL A 193 -0.18 20.23 -7.12
C VAL A 193 -1.18 19.70 -6.08
N VAL A 194 -1.32 18.38 -6.01
CA VAL A 194 -2.27 17.68 -5.12
C VAL A 194 -1.58 16.99 -3.95
N ALA A 195 -0.27 16.77 -4.02
CA ALA A 195 0.51 16.25 -2.90
C ALA A 195 1.98 16.70 -2.99
N ARG A 196 2.63 16.75 -1.82
CA ARG A 196 4.08 17.01 -1.70
C ARG A 196 4.69 16.12 -0.63
N VAL A 197 5.79 15.47 -0.97
CA VAL A 197 6.60 14.65 -0.08
C VAL A 197 8.07 14.89 -0.41
N ALA A 198 8.89 15.21 0.58
CA ALA A 198 10.29 15.59 0.39
C ALA A 198 10.46 16.67 -0.71
N GLY A 199 11.43 16.52 -1.63
CA GLY A 199 11.63 17.44 -2.76
C GLY A 199 10.67 17.28 -3.94
N THR A 200 9.65 16.43 -3.81
CA THR A 200 8.80 16.01 -4.93
C THR A 200 7.38 16.57 -4.88
N ARG A 201 6.73 16.56 -6.04
CA ARG A 201 5.33 16.93 -6.21
C ARG A 201 4.58 15.85 -6.98
N LEU A 202 3.32 15.67 -6.60
CA LEU A 202 2.32 14.98 -7.40
C LEU A 202 1.36 16.03 -7.96
N THR A 203 1.32 16.14 -9.29
CA THR A 203 0.55 17.18 -10.00
C THR A 203 -0.58 16.53 -10.79
N LEU A 204 -1.83 16.95 -10.54
CA LEU A 204 -2.98 16.55 -11.33
C LEU A 204 -3.06 17.40 -12.59
N LEU A 205 -3.02 16.73 -13.74
CA LEU A 205 -3.11 17.31 -15.07
C LEU A 205 -4.51 17.11 -15.63
N ASP A 206 -5.03 18.12 -16.32
CA ASP A 206 -6.33 18.12 -16.97
C ASP A 206 -6.15 18.28 -18.48
N ALA A 207 -6.66 17.30 -19.24
CA ALA A 207 -6.52 17.17 -20.69
C ALA A 207 -5.12 17.58 -21.24
N PRO A 208 -4.01 17.07 -20.70
CA PRO A 208 -2.68 17.46 -21.17
C PRO A 208 -2.48 16.98 -22.61
N SER A 209 -2.04 17.88 -23.50
CA SER A 209 -1.72 17.50 -24.89
C SER A 209 -0.28 17.01 -25.04
N HIS A 210 0.64 17.54 -24.22
CA HIS A 210 2.07 17.29 -24.29
C HIS A 210 2.71 17.39 -22.89
N LEU A 211 3.78 16.63 -22.68
CA LEU A 211 4.57 16.67 -21.45
C LEU A 211 6.07 16.68 -21.78
N SER A 212 6.78 17.65 -21.23
CA SER A 212 8.24 17.72 -21.24
C SER A 212 8.78 17.49 -19.83
N ALA A 213 9.79 16.63 -19.70
CA ALA A 213 10.34 16.24 -18.42
C ALA A 213 11.87 16.45 -18.38
N PRO A 214 12.36 17.68 -18.12
CA PRO A 214 13.80 17.96 -18.07
C PRO A 214 14.58 17.06 -17.09
N LEU A 215 13.97 16.74 -15.95
CA LEU A 215 14.52 15.82 -14.94
C LEU A 215 13.87 14.42 -14.99
N GLY A 216 13.02 14.14 -15.98
CA GLY A 216 12.26 12.90 -16.04
C GLY A 216 11.14 12.85 -14.99
N GLY A 217 10.47 11.71 -14.92
CA GLY A 217 9.41 11.48 -13.93
C GLY A 217 8.46 10.36 -14.35
N TYR A 218 7.37 10.24 -13.60
CA TYR A 218 6.37 9.22 -13.83
C TYR A 218 4.99 9.84 -14.04
N LEU A 219 4.35 9.46 -15.14
CA LEU A 219 2.98 9.82 -15.45
C LEU A 219 2.06 8.64 -15.13
N VAL A 220 1.01 8.89 -14.37
CA VAL A 220 -0.08 7.94 -14.11
C VAL A 220 -1.31 8.40 -14.85
N VAL A 221 -1.76 7.66 -15.85
CA VAL A 221 -2.99 7.97 -16.57
C VAL A 221 -4.18 7.57 -15.70
N ILE A 222 -5.00 8.55 -15.32
CA ILE A 222 -6.21 8.32 -14.52
C ILE A 222 -7.39 8.06 -15.45
N ASP A 223 -7.51 8.85 -16.51
CA ASP A 223 -8.62 8.78 -17.45
C ASP A 223 -8.14 9.12 -18.86
N SER A 224 -8.67 8.41 -19.86
CA SER A 224 -8.30 8.55 -21.27
C SER A 224 -9.50 8.28 -22.18
N LEU A 225 -9.44 8.77 -23.42
CA LEU A 225 -10.38 8.40 -24.47
C LEU A 225 -10.12 6.95 -24.91
N PRO A 226 -11.16 6.18 -25.25
CA PRO A 226 -10.99 4.88 -25.88
C PRO A 226 -10.12 4.99 -27.14
N ASP A 227 -9.35 3.94 -27.43
CA ASP A 227 -8.58 3.74 -28.67
C ASP A 227 -7.43 4.74 -28.96
N GLU A 228 -7.15 5.71 -28.09
CA GLU A 228 -6.10 6.73 -28.25
C GLU A 228 -4.74 6.30 -27.64
N GLY A 229 -4.44 5.00 -27.63
CA GLY A 229 -3.13 4.44 -27.27
C GLY A 229 -2.76 4.43 -25.78
N HIS A 230 -3.35 5.31 -24.95
CA HIS A 230 -3.26 5.29 -23.48
C HIS A 230 -4.46 4.57 -22.86
N ALA A 231 -4.26 3.95 -21.70
CA ALA A 231 -5.33 3.33 -20.93
C ALA A 231 -5.31 3.81 -19.46
N PRO A 232 -6.47 3.82 -18.76
CA PRO A 232 -6.50 4.08 -17.33
C PRO A 232 -5.56 3.13 -16.56
N CYS A 233 -4.91 3.67 -15.55
CA CYS A 233 -3.87 3.01 -14.76
C CYS A 233 -2.57 2.74 -15.52
N ASP A 234 -2.33 3.36 -16.68
CA ASP A 234 -1.00 3.36 -17.27
C ASP A 234 -0.03 4.10 -16.38
N LEU A 235 1.13 3.48 -16.15
CA LEU A 235 2.29 4.10 -15.54
C LEU A 235 3.35 4.24 -16.61
N VAL A 236 3.75 5.48 -16.89
CA VAL A 236 4.75 5.82 -17.89
C VAL A 236 5.94 6.48 -17.22
N TYR A 237 7.12 5.92 -17.44
CA TYR A 237 8.38 6.56 -17.08
C TYR A 237 8.88 7.36 -18.27
N LEU A 238 9.13 8.65 -18.05
CA LEU A 238 9.87 9.51 -18.98
C LEU A 238 11.29 9.70 -18.44
N PRO A 239 12.34 9.39 -19.23
CA PRO A 239 13.70 9.71 -18.84
C PRO A 239 13.96 11.23 -18.80
N PRO A 240 15.02 11.69 -18.14
CA PRO A 240 15.46 13.08 -18.19
C PRO A 240 15.61 13.61 -19.63
N GLY A 241 15.02 14.77 -19.90
CA GLY A 241 14.93 15.37 -21.23
C GLY A 241 13.89 14.74 -22.15
N GLY A 242 13.11 13.77 -21.66
CA GLY A 242 12.07 13.10 -22.44
C GLY A 242 10.86 13.98 -22.71
N GLU A 243 10.22 13.72 -23.84
CA GLU A 243 8.97 14.34 -24.27
C GLU A 243 7.94 13.25 -24.59
N LEU A 244 6.67 13.53 -24.32
CA LEU A 244 5.57 12.61 -24.58
C LEU A 244 4.34 13.39 -25.05
N GLU A 245 3.84 12.98 -26.21
CA GLU A 245 2.52 13.35 -26.69
C GLU A 245 1.45 12.61 -25.87
N LEU A 246 0.46 13.35 -25.38
CA LEU A 246 -0.57 12.85 -24.47
C LEU A 246 -1.97 12.94 -25.08
N ARG A 247 -2.05 12.83 -26.41
CA ARG A 247 -3.32 12.81 -27.14
C ARG A 247 -4.27 11.78 -26.52
N GLY A 248 -5.50 12.21 -26.25
CA GLY A 248 -6.55 11.38 -25.68
C GLY A 248 -6.48 11.19 -24.16
N VAL A 249 -5.42 11.63 -23.47
CA VAL A 249 -5.40 11.64 -22.00
C VAL A 249 -6.33 12.74 -21.49
N ARG A 250 -7.30 12.37 -20.65
CA ARG A 250 -8.25 13.30 -20.03
C ARG A 250 -7.78 13.76 -18.66
N ARG A 251 -7.24 12.83 -17.86
CA ARG A 251 -6.73 13.10 -16.50
C ARG A 251 -5.48 12.28 -16.24
N ALA A 252 -4.47 12.90 -15.65
CA ALA A 252 -3.25 12.19 -15.26
C ALA A 252 -2.61 12.79 -14.01
N LEU A 253 -1.82 11.99 -13.30
CA LEU A 253 -0.94 12.46 -12.23
C LEU A 253 0.51 12.44 -12.72
N TRP A 254 1.21 13.55 -12.53
CA TRP A 254 2.64 13.67 -12.80
C TRP A 254 3.43 13.70 -11.50
N PHE A 255 4.26 12.69 -11.30
CA PHE A 255 5.20 12.54 -10.19
C PHE A 255 6.61 12.90 -10.64
N ALA A 256 7.19 13.94 -10.03
CA ALA A 256 8.55 14.37 -10.31
C ALA A 256 9.18 15.09 -9.11
N ASP A 257 10.51 15.09 -9.06
CA ASP A 257 11.31 15.94 -8.17
C ASP A 257 11.63 17.27 -8.84
N GLU A 258 11.76 18.33 -8.05
CA GLU A 258 12.05 19.68 -8.56
C GLU A 258 13.55 19.91 -8.82
N ARG A 259 14.43 19.04 -8.33
CA ARG A 259 15.89 19.22 -8.31
C ARG A 259 16.67 17.99 -8.77
N LEU A 260 16.15 16.78 -8.55
CA LEU A 260 16.83 15.53 -8.84
C LEU A 260 16.20 14.80 -10.03
N PRO A 261 17.00 14.08 -10.84
CA PRO A 261 16.45 13.26 -11.91
C PRO A 261 15.64 12.08 -11.35
N ALA A 262 14.59 11.69 -12.05
CA ALA A 262 13.87 10.45 -11.78
C ALA A 262 14.76 9.23 -12.08
N GLU A 263 14.66 8.21 -11.24
CA GLU A 263 15.34 6.94 -11.47
C GLU A 263 14.61 6.12 -12.54
N PRO A 264 15.30 5.19 -13.24
CA PRO A 264 14.61 4.22 -14.10
C PRO A 264 13.60 3.37 -13.31
N PRO A 265 12.60 2.77 -14.00
CA PRO A 265 11.67 1.84 -13.37
C PRO A 265 12.35 0.71 -12.61
N THR A 266 11.75 0.32 -11.48
CA THR A 266 12.24 -0.82 -10.70
C THR A 266 12.05 -2.14 -11.45
N PRO A 267 12.79 -3.21 -11.10
CA PRO A 267 12.65 -4.52 -11.75
C PRO A 267 11.24 -5.12 -11.69
N VAL A 268 10.37 -4.63 -10.79
CA VAL A 268 8.98 -5.10 -10.67
C VAL A 268 8.15 -4.79 -11.92
N TRP A 269 8.59 -3.85 -12.76
CA TRP A 269 7.94 -3.61 -14.05
C TRP A 269 8.05 -4.81 -14.98
N ASP A 270 9.08 -5.64 -14.82
CA ASP A 270 9.41 -6.74 -15.72
C ASP A 270 9.08 -8.10 -15.10
N ALA A 271 9.22 -8.26 -13.77
CA ALA A 271 8.95 -9.52 -13.07
C ALA A 271 8.21 -9.31 -11.74
N ALA A 272 7.56 -10.36 -11.24
CA ALA A 272 7.07 -10.41 -9.87
C ALA A 272 8.23 -10.32 -8.86
N PRO A 273 7.97 -9.86 -7.63
CA PRO A 273 8.98 -9.86 -6.56
C PRO A 273 9.46 -11.29 -6.27
N VAL A 274 10.61 -11.39 -5.62
CA VAL A 274 11.03 -12.66 -5.01
C VAL A 274 10.42 -12.75 -3.60
N ALA A 275 9.96 -13.93 -3.20
CA ALA A 275 9.50 -14.18 -1.84
C ALA A 275 10.65 -13.90 -0.83
N PRO A 276 10.39 -13.26 0.32
CA PRO A 276 11.43 -12.95 1.30
C PRO A 276 11.97 -14.20 2.01
N PHE A 277 11.16 -15.25 2.06
CA PHE A 277 11.44 -16.61 2.48
C PHE A 277 10.38 -17.52 1.82
N ALA A 278 10.51 -18.84 1.94
CA ALA A 278 9.59 -19.77 1.31
C ALA A 278 8.12 -19.47 1.68
N PRO A 279 7.21 -19.32 0.68
CA PRO A 279 5.76 -19.28 0.89
C PRO A 279 5.29 -20.39 1.84
N PHE A 280 4.17 -20.18 2.55
CA PHE A 280 3.74 -21.13 3.59
C PHE A 280 3.59 -22.54 3.03
N GLU A 281 2.97 -22.66 1.87
CA GLU A 281 2.72 -23.93 1.18
C GLU A 281 4.00 -24.65 0.69
N ASP A 282 5.14 -23.96 0.65
CA ASP A 282 6.41 -24.47 0.10
C ASP A 282 7.35 -25.04 1.17
N ALA A 283 7.02 -24.93 2.46
CA ALA A 283 7.89 -25.42 3.52
C ALA A 283 7.10 -25.78 4.80
N PRO A 284 7.70 -26.58 5.73
CA PRO A 284 6.97 -27.10 6.87
C PRO A 284 6.34 -26.01 7.76
N ALA A 285 5.17 -26.31 8.29
CA ALA A 285 4.52 -25.52 9.33
C ALA A 285 5.33 -25.56 10.63
N GLY A 286 5.24 -24.49 11.40
CA GLY A 286 5.73 -24.43 12.78
C GLY A 286 4.70 -25.00 13.76
N SER A 287 5.00 -24.90 15.05
CA SER A 287 4.09 -25.35 16.10
C SER A 287 3.81 -24.25 17.13
N LEU A 288 2.61 -24.31 17.70
CA LEU A 288 2.25 -23.59 18.93
C LEU A 288 2.28 -24.60 20.10
N PRO A 289 2.69 -24.21 21.31
CA PRO A 289 3.16 -22.88 21.68
C PRO A 289 4.52 -22.52 21.06
N PHE A 290 4.68 -21.25 20.69
CA PHE A 290 5.93 -20.70 20.16
C PHE A 290 6.62 -19.84 21.24
N PRO A 291 7.71 -20.33 21.84
CA PRO A 291 8.52 -19.57 22.77
C PRO A 291 9.73 -18.90 22.08
N TYR A 292 9.98 -17.63 22.38
CA TYR A 292 11.21 -16.94 22.03
C TYR A 292 11.57 -15.87 23.06
N GLY A 293 12.64 -16.08 23.82
CA GLY A 293 13.01 -15.17 24.91
C GLY A 293 11.84 -14.96 25.88
N ALA A 294 11.38 -13.70 26.02
CA ALA A 294 10.22 -13.34 26.84
C ALA A 294 8.87 -13.37 26.08
N LEU A 295 8.88 -13.63 24.78
CA LEU A 295 7.68 -13.78 23.95
C LEU A 295 7.18 -15.22 24.03
N THR A 296 5.89 -15.38 24.31
CA THR A 296 5.18 -16.66 24.20
C THR A 296 3.93 -16.45 23.36
N VAL A 297 3.71 -17.31 22.37
CA VAL A 297 2.50 -17.32 21.54
C VAL A 297 1.82 -18.67 21.67
N THR A 298 0.55 -18.66 22.03
CA THR A 298 -0.26 -19.87 22.24
C THR A 298 -1.55 -19.79 21.42
N ASP A 299 -2.08 -20.94 21.01
CA ASP A 299 -3.41 -20.98 20.40
C ASP A 299 -4.47 -20.51 21.40
N ALA A 300 -5.31 -19.56 20.99
CA ALA A 300 -6.44 -19.06 21.78
C ALA A 300 -7.80 -19.59 21.28
N GLY A 301 -7.79 -20.44 20.25
CA GLY A 301 -8.99 -20.92 19.58
C GLY A 301 -9.60 -19.89 18.62
N ARG A 302 -10.58 -20.33 17.82
CA ARG A 302 -11.33 -19.48 16.86
C ARG A 302 -10.43 -18.67 15.90
N GLY A 303 -9.32 -19.26 15.46
CA GLY A 303 -8.40 -18.57 14.56
C GLY A 303 -7.60 -17.42 15.19
N LEU A 304 -7.57 -17.32 16.53
CA LEU A 304 -6.78 -16.34 17.27
C LEU A 304 -5.54 -16.98 17.91
N VAL A 305 -4.53 -16.16 18.17
CA VAL A 305 -3.42 -16.49 19.06
C VAL A 305 -3.38 -15.51 20.23
N SER A 306 -3.06 -16.03 21.41
CA SER A 306 -2.70 -15.22 22.57
C SER A 306 -1.19 -15.02 22.58
N MET A 307 -0.75 -13.77 22.61
CA MET A 307 0.65 -13.37 22.68
C MET A 307 0.91 -12.78 24.05
N ARG A 308 2.01 -13.17 24.69
CA ARG A 308 2.48 -12.60 25.96
C ARG A 308 3.93 -12.17 25.82
N LEU A 309 4.24 -10.97 26.30
CA LEU A 309 5.59 -10.43 26.35
C LEU A 309 5.79 -9.70 27.68
N GLY A 310 6.47 -10.37 28.61
CA GLY A 310 6.51 -9.93 30.01
C GLY A 310 5.11 -9.91 30.64
N GLU A 311 4.70 -8.77 31.19
CA GLU A 311 3.37 -8.58 31.78
C GLU A 311 2.28 -8.22 30.75
N SER A 312 2.69 -7.91 29.51
CA SER A 312 1.76 -7.50 28.45
C SER A 312 1.20 -8.70 27.70
N ALA A 313 -0.06 -8.60 27.28
CA ALA A 313 -0.74 -9.64 26.54
C ALA A 313 -1.66 -9.05 25.46
N ALA A 314 -1.82 -9.79 24.36
CA ALA A 314 -2.67 -9.42 23.24
C ALA A 314 -3.31 -10.68 22.62
N GLU A 315 -4.48 -10.51 22.01
CA GLU A 315 -5.07 -11.53 21.13
C GLU A 315 -5.08 -11.00 19.70
N VAL A 316 -4.51 -11.79 18.78
CA VAL A 316 -4.34 -11.39 17.37
C VAL A 316 -4.89 -12.48 16.46
N PRO A 317 -5.64 -12.14 15.40
CA PRO A 317 -6.05 -13.13 14.41
C PRO A 317 -4.85 -13.73 13.67
N ARG A 318 -4.79 -15.07 13.65
CA ARG A 318 -3.70 -15.87 13.06
C ARG A 318 -3.43 -15.52 11.61
N TYR A 319 -4.50 -15.45 10.80
CA TYR A 319 -4.41 -15.11 9.38
C TYR A 319 -3.74 -13.75 9.16
N TRP A 320 -4.16 -12.73 9.91
CA TRP A 320 -3.61 -11.39 9.79
C TRP A 320 -2.20 -11.29 10.35
N LEU A 321 -1.88 -12.01 11.42
CA LEU A 321 -0.53 -12.07 11.94
C LEU A 321 0.44 -12.74 10.95
N ALA A 322 0.04 -13.83 10.31
CA ALA A 322 0.87 -14.46 9.28
C ALA A 322 1.15 -13.49 8.11
N ARG A 323 0.10 -12.82 7.60
CA ARG A 323 0.22 -11.79 6.56
C ARG A 323 1.12 -10.63 6.97
N PHE A 324 0.97 -10.15 8.21
CA PHE A 324 1.81 -9.11 8.78
C PHE A 324 3.29 -9.50 8.72
N LEU A 325 3.63 -10.70 9.20
CA LEU A 325 5.00 -11.20 9.29
C LEU A 325 5.62 -11.42 7.91
N PHE A 326 4.88 -12.01 6.97
CA PHE A 326 5.32 -12.16 5.58
C PHE A 326 5.60 -10.81 4.94
N ARG A 327 4.71 -9.84 5.17
CA ARG A 327 4.85 -8.46 4.70
C ARG A 327 6.12 -7.78 5.24
N LEU A 328 6.48 -7.96 6.52
CA LEU A 328 7.73 -7.41 7.04
C LEU A 328 8.94 -7.88 6.20
N GLY A 329 8.98 -9.17 5.87
CA GLY A 329 10.00 -9.75 5.00
C GLY A 329 10.00 -9.14 3.60
N LEU A 330 8.83 -9.01 2.97
CA LEU A 330 8.68 -8.44 1.62
C LEU A 330 9.27 -7.02 1.50
N HIS A 331 9.25 -6.26 2.60
CA HIS A 331 9.79 -4.90 2.64
C HIS A 331 11.23 -4.81 3.17
N ASP A 332 11.96 -5.94 3.21
CA ASP A 332 13.28 -6.04 3.85
C ASP A 332 13.31 -5.38 5.24
N TYR A 333 12.20 -5.51 5.98
CA TYR A 333 12.07 -5.03 7.35
C TYR A 333 12.18 -3.49 7.47
N ARG A 334 11.89 -2.73 6.39
CA ARG A 334 11.91 -1.26 6.37
C ARG A 334 10.52 -0.71 6.07
N VAL A 335 9.75 -0.50 7.12
CA VAL A 335 8.32 -0.19 6.99
C VAL A 335 7.83 0.90 7.96
N GLY A 336 8.74 1.45 8.77
CA GLY A 336 8.40 2.42 9.81
C GLY A 336 7.78 1.73 11.02
N TYR A 337 6.48 1.91 11.19
CA TYR A 337 5.71 1.25 12.25
C TYR A 337 4.48 0.61 11.63
N LEU A 338 4.30 -0.70 11.84
CA LEU A 338 3.04 -1.38 11.59
C LEU A 338 2.50 -2.02 12.85
N GLU A 339 1.19 -2.16 12.89
CA GLU A 339 0.51 -2.82 13.99
C GLU A 339 -0.70 -3.61 13.52
N THR A 340 -0.84 -4.84 14.01
CA THR A 340 -2.03 -5.65 13.79
C THR A 340 -3.19 -5.19 14.66
N TYR A 341 -4.41 -5.48 14.22
CA TYR A 341 -5.51 -5.50 15.17
C TYR A 341 -5.18 -6.46 16.33
N GLY A 342 -5.43 -6.02 17.57
CA GLY A 342 -4.98 -6.72 18.78
C GLY A 342 -3.69 -6.16 19.40
N GLY A 343 -2.94 -5.34 18.67
CA GLY A 343 -1.84 -4.56 19.22
C GLY A 343 -0.45 -5.19 19.11
N PHE A 344 -0.25 -6.25 18.34
CA PHE A 344 1.11 -6.70 18.00
C PHE A 344 1.72 -5.74 16.99
N PHE A 345 2.88 -5.18 17.31
CA PHE A 345 3.52 -4.16 16.48
C PHE A 345 4.93 -4.55 16.06
N TYR A 346 5.34 -3.90 14.97
CA TYR A 346 6.70 -3.85 14.48
C TYR A 346 7.12 -2.38 14.31
N ASP A 347 8.33 -2.03 14.73
CA ASP A 347 8.87 -0.67 14.57
C ASP A 347 10.37 -0.70 14.25
N ASP A 348 10.79 -0.13 13.12
CA ASP A 348 12.20 -0.02 12.70
C ASP A 348 12.81 1.39 12.82
N ARG A 349 12.02 2.40 13.24
CA ARG A 349 12.44 3.82 13.26
C ARG A 349 13.56 4.16 14.26
N GLY A 350 13.89 3.23 15.16
CA GLY A 350 14.90 3.38 16.21
C GLY A 350 15.64 2.08 16.50
N GLY A 351 15.79 1.23 15.47
CA GLY A 351 16.18 -0.17 15.58
C GLY A 351 14.97 -1.10 15.53
N TYR A 352 15.21 -2.38 15.25
CA TYR A 352 14.15 -3.35 14.98
C TYR A 352 13.47 -3.86 16.24
N ARG A 353 12.17 -3.64 16.32
CA ARG A 353 11.35 -3.97 17.49
C ARG A 353 10.13 -4.77 17.11
N LEU A 354 9.84 -5.79 17.91
CA LEU A 354 8.55 -6.47 17.95
C LEU A 354 7.97 -6.31 19.35
N GLY A 355 6.70 -5.95 19.48
CA GLY A 355 6.13 -5.73 20.80
C GLY A 355 4.62 -5.78 20.84
N LEU A 356 4.06 -5.54 22.03
CA LEU A 356 2.63 -5.46 22.26
C LEU A 356 2.25 -4.03 22.67
N ARG A 357 1.11 -3.54 22.16
CA ARG A 357 0.56 -2.25 22.58
C ARG A 357 0.27 -2.30 24.08
N GLY A 358 0.67 -1.25 24.80
CA GLY A 358 0.49 -1.14 26.24
C GLY A 358 1.68 -1.68 27.06
N GLY A 359 2.66 -2.33 26.44
CA GLY A 359 3.93 -2.70 27.09
C GLY A 359 4.64 -3.91 26.47
N GLY A 360 5.90 -4.11 26.85
CA GLY A 360 6.72 -5.23 26.39
C GLY A 360 7.22 -5.07 24.95
N GLU A 361 8.54 -5.09 24.75
CA GLU A 361 9.15 -5.12 23.42
C GLU A 361 10.41 -6.00 23.42
N LEU A 362 10.64 -6.66 22.29
CA LEU A 362 11.90 -7.29 21.93
C LEU A 362 12.66 -6.34 21.01
N ARG A 363 13.90 -5.99 21.39
CA ARG A 363 14.84 -5.28 20.52
C ARG A 363 15.83 -6.28 19.98
N LEU A 364 15.85 -6.46 18.66
CA LEU A 364 16.65 -7.51 18.03
C LEU A 364 17.52 -6.93 16.92
N PRO A 365 18.76 -7.40 16.74
CA PRO A 365 19.50 -7.13 15.52
C PRO A 365 18.84 -7.87 14.33
N LEU A 366 19.03 -7.34 13.12
CA LEU A 366 18.34 -7.86 11.92
C LEU A 366 18.59 -9.36 11.66
N HIS A 367 19.80 -9.85 11.96
CA HIS A 367 20.17 -11.25 11.76
C HIS A 367 19.44 -12.23 12.70
N GLU A 368 18.93 -11.75 13.85
CA GLU A 368 18.06 -12.52 14.75
C GLU A 368 16.58 -12.32 14.42
N LEU A 369 16.21 -11.11 13.98
CA LEU A 369 14.83 -10.79 13.60
C LEU A 369 14.34 -11.63 12.41
N LYS A 370 15.15 -11.74 11.35
CA LYS A 370 14.78 -12.47 10.12
C LYS A 370 14.32 -13.91 10.39
N PRO A 371 15.13 -14.76 11.06
CA PRO A 371 14.70 -16.12 11.37
C PRO A 371 13.56 -16.17 12.40
N LEU A 372 13.47 -15.21 13.34
CA LEU A 372 12.34 -15.14 14.26
C LEU A 372 11.02 -14.88 13.52
N VAL A 373 10.99 -13.89 12.63
CA VAL A 373 9.79 -13.52 11.87
C VAL A 373 9.31 -14.67 11.00
N GLU A 374 10.20 -15.35 10.29
CA GLU A 374 9.86 -16.54 9.52
C GLU A 374 9.33 -17.67 10.42
N SER A 375 10.00 -17.95 11.54
CA SER A 375 9.59 -19.04 12.46
C SER A 375 8.22 -18.76 13.09
N LEU A 376 7.98 -17.51 13.51
CA LEU A 376 6.70 -17.08 14.06
C LEU A 376 5.60 -17.14 12.99
N TYR A 377 5.89 -16.70 11.76
CA TYR A 377 4.98 -16.80 10.62
C TYR A 377 4.52 -18.24 10.39
N ARG A 378 5.47 -19.18 10.35
CA ARG A 378 5.20 -20.61 10.19
C ARG A 378 4.39 -21.20 11.34
N ALA A 379 4.58 -20.71 12.57
CA ALA A 379 3.85 -21.19 13.74
C ALA A 379 2.41 -20.66 13.80
N VAL A 380 2.18 -19.41 13.40
CA VAL A 380 0.88 -18.74 13.56
C VAL A 380 -0.04 -18.89 12.37
N ALA A 381 0.49 -19.11 11.16
CA ALA A 381 -0.33 -19.35 9.97
C ALA A 381 -1.38 -20.45 10.23
N PRO A 382 -2.67 -20.19 9.92
CA PRO A 382 -3.72 -21.18 10.15
C PRO A 382 -3.69 -22.29 9.09
N GLU A 383 -4.40 -23.40 9.36
CA GLU A 383 -4.61 -24.44 8.36
C GLU A 383 -5.31 -23.87 7.11
N GLY A 384 -4.86 -24.29 5.92
CA GLY A 384 -5.37 -23.78 4.64
C GLY A 384 -4.85 -22.39 4.24
N TYR A 385 -3.96 -21.78 5.01
CA TYR A 385 -3.29 -20.55 4.63
C TYR A 385 -2.39 -20.77 3.40
N VAL A 386 -2.45 -19.86 2.43
CA VAL A 386 -1.59 -19.86 1.25
C VAL A 386 -1.17 -18.43 0.92
N GLU A 387 0.07 -18.26 0.48
CA GLU A 387 0.52 -16.94 -0.03
C GLU A 387 0.22 -16.78 -1.51
N ARG A 388 0.35 -17.86 -2.30
CA ARG A 388 0.01 -17.88 -3.72
C ARG A 388 -1.39 -18.46 -3.90
N LEU A 389 -2.32 -17.62 -4.34
CA LEU A 389 -3.62 -18.08 -4.80
C LEU A 389 -3.47 -18.61 -6.23
N THR A 390 -3.60 -19.91 -6.41
CA THR A 390 -3.56 -20.59 -7.71
C THR A 390 -4.94 -20.70 -8.34
#